data_AF-A0A9E2PQL0-F1
#
_entry.id   AF-A0A9E2PQL0-F1
#
_cell.length_a   1.000
_cell.length_b   1.000
_cell.length_c   1.000
_cell.angle_alpha   90.00
_cell.angle_beta   90.00
_cell.angle_gamma   90.00
#
_symmetry.space_group_name_H-M   'P 1'
#
loop_
_entity.id
_entity.type
_entity.pdbx_description
1 polymer ?
#
loop_
_entity_poly.entity_id
_entity_poly.type
_entity_poly.pdbx_seq_one_letter_code
_entity_poly.pdbx_strand_id
1 'polypeptide(L)'
;MQNEEVKRQRSEVRDQSAEGSTFRPSFCILHSAFCISSRGQAMVEFMVGLVVMLVLLAGLIQIGQLTHARTRTMIAARAAAGLLAMNPTPPLSETALLITDWVPGPDRRRHTHDDMALVTSNAVTLPGELVGQAHLERVPAAPTNALSTLKDSPNPAGDFFLVKGEASASVPILPIIRRLVYAHPTLEVESAAWLVWTGGIY
;
A
#
# COMPACT_ATOMS: atom_id res chain seq x y z
N MET A 1 -23.67 46.65 18.47
CA MET A 1 -24.38 47.35 17.38
C MET A 1 -24.02 46.77 15.99
N GLN A 2 -23.76 45.46 15.91
CA GLN A 2 -23.24 44.78 14.69
C GLN A 2 -24.11 43.59 14.23
N ASN A 3 -25.28 43.35 14.87
CA ASN A 3 -26.14 42.19 14.61
C ASN A 3 -27.39 42.50 13.76
N GLU A 4 -27.58 43.74 13.33
CA GLU A 4 -28.72 44.14 12.48
C GLU A 4 -28.40 44.09 10.98
N GLU A 5 -27.13 44.22 10.58
CA GLU A 5 -26.72 44.27 9.16
C GLU A 5 -26.78 42.90 8.46
N VAL A 6 -26.58 41.80 9.20
CA VAL A 6 -26.62 40.44 8.63
C VAL A 6 -28.05 39.98 8.29
N LYS A 7 -29.08 40.59 8.92
CA LYS A 7 -30.49 40.25 8.62
C LYS A 7 -30.99 40.88 7.31
N ARG A 8 -30.43 42.01 6.86
CA ARG A 8 -30.82 42.65 5.59
C ARG A 8 -30.30 41.93 4.35
N GLN A 9 -29.12 41.31 4.42
CA GLN A 9 -28.59 40.56 3.28
C GLN A 9 -29.30 39.21 3.04
N ARG A 10 -30.11 38.73 3.98
CA ARG A 10 -30.82 37.45 3.85
C ARG A 10 -32.22 37.57 3.21
N SER A 11 -32.74 38.79 3.03
CA SER A 11 -34.06 39.00 2.40
C SER A 11 -33.99 39.23 0.89
N GLU A 12 -32.85 39.61 0.32
CA GLU A 12 -32.73 39.91 -1.13
C GLU A 12 -32.47 38.68 -2.00
N VAL A 13 -32.13 37.52 -1.42
CA VAL A 13 -31.87 36.30 -2.19
C VAL A 13 -33.15 35.48 -2.46
N ARG A 14 -34.33 35.96 -2.02
CA ARG A 14 -35.58 35.19 -2.09
C ARG A 14 -36.48 35.46 -3.31
N ASP A 15 -36.15 36.43 -4.15
CA ASP A 15 -37.02 36.90 -5.25
C ASP A 15 -36.49 36.65 -6.68
N GLN A 16 -35.56 35.71 -6.88
CA GLN A 16 -35.20 35.23 -8.22
C GLN A 16 -35.84 33.88 -8.55
N SER A 17 -37.15 33.78 -8.32
CA SER A 17 -38.00 32.72 -8.85
C SER A 17 -39.07 33.33 -9.73
N ALA A 18 -38.76 33.52 -11.02
CA ALA A 18 -39.68 33.33 -12.13
C ALA A 18 -38.96 33.64 -13.46
N GLU A 19 -39.30 32.86 -14.48
CA GLU A 19 -38.94 33.02 -15.89
C GLU A 19 -37.56 32.52 -16.32
N GLY A 20 -37.58 31.35 -16.92
CA GLY A 20 -36.43 30.75 -17.58
C GLY A 20 -36.75 29.34 -18.02
N SER A 21 -37.70 29.23 -18.95
CA SER A 21 -37.91 28.11 -19.88
C SER A 21 -37.50 26.72 -19.38
N THR A 22 -38.50 25.86 -19.20
CA THR A 22 -38.37 24.41 -19.18
C THR A 22 -37.67 23.89 -20.45
N PHE A 23 -36.36 24.01 -20.51
CA PHE A 23 -35.51 23.25 -21.40
C PHE A 23 -35.42 21.87 -20.77
N ARG A 24 -36.43 21.03 -21.06
CA ARG A 24 -36.27 19.59 -20.91
C ARG A 24 -35.25 19.21 -21.98
N PRO A 25 -34.00 18.84 -21.66
CA PRO A 25 -33.27 18.02 -22.60
C PRO A 25 -34.09 16.75 -22.71
N SER A 26 -34.85 16.66 -23.80
CA SER A 26 -35.38 15.41 -24.29
C SER A 26 -34.15 14.59 -24.65
N PHE A 27 -33.55 13.96 -23.64
CA PHE A 27 -32.55 12.91 -23.78
C PHE A 27 -33.32 11.70 -24.33
N CYS A 28 -33.77 11.82 -25.58
CA CYS A 28 -34.21 10.73 -26.44
C CYS A 28 -33.00 10.01 -27.06
N ILE A 29 -31.82 10.14 -26.45
CA ILE A 29 -30.61 9.37 -26.78
C ILE A 29 -30.44 8.34 -25.66
N LEU A 30 -31.28 7.30 -25.63
CA LEU A 30 -30.87 5.94 -25.23
C LEU A 30 -31.99 4.87 -25.23
N HIS A 31 -33.18 5.12 -25.77
CA HIS A 31 -34.26 4.10 -25.73
C HIS A 31 -34.80 3.65 -27.09
N SER A 32 -34.26 4.18 -28.19
CA SER A 32 -34.74 3.88 -29.54
C SER A 32 -33.62 3.27 -30.36
N ALA A 33 -33.54 1.94 -30.33
CA ALA A 33 -33.09 1.04 -31.42
C ALA A 33 -32.40 -0.25 -30.92
N PHE A 34 -32.81 -0.81 -29.78
CA PHE A 34 -32.65 -2.26 -29.57
C PHE A 34 -33.99 -2.99 -29.71
N CYS A 35 -34.75 -2.65 -30.76
CA CYS A 35 -35.69 -3.59 -31.36
C CYS A 35 -34.91 -4.60 -32.21
N ILE A 36 -33.92 -5.26 -31.62
CA ILE A 36 -33.36 -6.47 -32.19
C ILE A 36 -34.48 -7.49 -32.06
N SER A 37 -35.04 -7.90 -33.21
CA SER A 37 -35.87 -9.11 -33.34
C SER A 37 -35.42 -10.15 -32.32
N SER A 38 -36.35 -10.69 -31.52
CA SER A 38 -36.06 -11.61 -30.39
C SER A 38 -35.15 -12.80 -30.74
N ARG A 39 -34.91 -13.05 -32.02
CA ARG A 39 -33.98 -14.05 -32.56
C ARG A 39 -32.50 -13.66 -32.52
N GLY A 40 -32.13 -12.39 -32.34
CA GLY A 40 -30.73 -11.91 -32.31
C GLY A 40 -30.22 -11.46 -30.93
N GLN A 41 -31.12 -11.13 -30.01
CA GLN A 41 -30.78 -10.61 -28.68
C GLN A 41 -30.00 -11.65 -27.85
N ALA A 42 -30.44 -12.91 -27.86
CA ALA A 42 -29.76 -13.99 -27.14
C ALA A 42 -28.31 -14.19 -27.60
N MET A 43 -28.03 -14.01 -28.91
CA MET A 43 -26.67 -14.10 -29.43
C MET A 43 -25.79 -12.96 -28.93
N VAL A 44 -26.31 -11.74 -28.88
CA VAL A 44 -25.59 -10.57 -28.36
C VAL A 44 -25.33 -10.71 -26.87
N GLU A 45 -26.33 -11.11 -26.08
CA GLU A 45 -26.17 -11.34 -24.63
C GLU A 45 -25.13 -12.42 -24.35
N PHE A 46 -25.14 -13.51 -25.12
CA PHE A 46 -24.12 -14.56 -25.00
C PHE A 46 -22.72 -14.04 -25.33
N MET A 47 -22.55 -13.24 -26.41
CA MET A 47 -21.27 -12.63 -26.75
C MET A 47 -20.77 -11.69 -25.67
N VAL A 48 -21.64 -10.84 -25.12
CA VAL A 48 -21.29 -9.92 -24.02
C VAL A 48 -20.89 -10.72 -22.78
N GLY A 49 -21.66 -11.74 -22.40
CA GLY A 49 -21.36 -12.61 -21.27
C GLY A 49 -20.01 -13.33 -21.44
N LEU A 50 -19.72 -13.82 -22.65
CA LEU A 50 -18.45 -14.46 -22.99
C LEU A 50 -17.28 -13.49 -22.87
N VAL A 51 -17.41 -12.25 -23.37
CA VAL A 51 -16.37 -11.23 -23.24
C VAL A 51 -16.12 -10.88 -21.78
N VAL A 52 -17.17 -10.70 -20.97
CA VAL A 52 -17.04 -10.44 -19.52
C VAL A 52 -16.33 -11.60 -18.82
N MET A 53 -16.71 -12.84 -19.11
CA MET A 53 -16.07 -14.03 -18.55
C MET A 53 -14.57 -14.09 -18.90
N LEU A 54 -14.19 -13.80 -20.16
CA LEU A 54 -12.78 -13.76 -20.57
C LEU A 54 -11.98 -12.67 -19.84
N VAL A 55 -12.57 -11.48 -19.66
CA VAL A 55 -11.92 -10.38 -18.93
C VAL A 55 -11.68 -10.77 -17.47
N LEU A 56 -12.67 -11.38 -16.81
CA LEU A 56 -12.53 -11.86 -15.43
C LEU A 56 -11.43 -12.92 -15.31
N LEU A 57 -11.40 -13.87 -16.25
CA LEU A 57 -10.40 -14.94 -16.25
C LEU A 57 -8.98 -14.38 -16.47
N ALA A 58 -8.82 -13.44 -17.41
CA ALA A 58 -7.56 -12.73 -17.62
C ALA A 58 -7.13 -11.94 -16.38
N GLY A 59 -8.08 -11.30 -15.68
CA GLY A 59 -7.81 -10.59 -14.43
C GLY A 59 -7.30 -11.52 -13.33
N LEU A 60 -7.93 -12.68 -13.16
CA LEU A 60 -7.50 -13.68 -12.17
C LEU A 60 -6.10 -14.20 -12.46
N ILE A 61 -5.78 -14.48 -13.74
CA ILE A 61 -4.44 -14.90 -14.15
C ILE A 61 -3.41 -13.80 -13.84
N GLN A 62 -3.73 -12.53 -14.15
CA GLN A 62 -2.83 -11.40 -13.87
C GLN A 62 -2.55 -11.24 -12.38
N ILE A 63 -3.58 -11.36 -11.52
CA ILE A 63 -3.42 -11.31 -10.06
C ILE A 63 -2.54 -12.47 -9.57
N GLY A 64 -2.72 -13.67 -10.11
CA GLY A 64 -1.88 -14.83 -9.80
C GLY A 64 -0.41 -14.59 -10.16
N GLN A 65 -0.14 -14.06 -11.37
CA GLN A 65 1.22 -13.72 -11.81
C GLN A 65 1.87 -12.66 -10.91
N LEU A 66 1.12 -11.61 -10.55
CA LEU A 66 1.61 -10.54 -9.68
C LEU A 66 1.92 -11.06 -8.26
N THR A 67 1.04 -11.90 -7.71
CA THR A 67 1.23 -12.52 -6.40
C THR A 67 2.46 -13.41 -6.38
N HIS A 68 2.66 -14.20 -7.44
CA HIS A 68 3.83 -15.06 -7.57
C HIS A 68 5.13 -14.26 -7.68
N ALA A 69 5.13 -13.17 -8.46
CA ALA A 69 6.26 -12.27 -8.57
C ALA A 69 6.59 -11.58 -7.23
N ARG A 70 5.57 -11.13 -6.50
CA ARG A 70 5.73 -10.56 -5.15
C ARG A 70 6.35 -11.55 -4.17
N THR A 71 5.86 -12.79 -4.16
CA THR A 71 6.43 -13.83 -3.28
C THR A 71 7.88 -14.12 -3.63
N ARG A 72 8.21 -14.26 -4.92
CA ARG A 72 9.59 -14.50 -5.38
C ARG A 72 10.53 -13.35 -5.03
N THR A 73 10.13 -12.11 -5.31
CA THR A 73 10.94 -10.93 -4.98
C THR A 73 11.11 -10.78 -3.48
N MET A 74 10.09 -11.03 -2.67
CA MET A 74 10.20 -11.04 -1.20
C MET A 74 11.17 -12.12 -0.69
N ILE A 75 11.11 -13.34 -1.24
CA ILE A 75 12.05 -14.42 -0.90
C ILE A 75 13.48 -14.03 -1.28
N ALA A 76 13.68 -13.50 -2.49
CA ALA A 76 14.99 -13.07 -2.96
C ALA A 76 15.56 -11.92 -2.13
N ALA A 77 14.74 -10.92 -1.79
CA ALA A 77 15.12 -9.81 -0.91
C ALA A 77 15.54 -10.32 0.47
N ARG A 78 14.79 -11.26 1.07
CA ARG A 78 15.16 -11.88 2.35
C ARG A 78 16.43 -12.71 2.25
N ALA A 79 16.63 -13.44 1.15
CA ALA A 79 17.86 -14.20 0.94
C ALA A 79 19.09 -13.27 0.83
N ALA A 80 18.97 -12.17 0.08
CA ALA A 80 20.00 -11.15 -0.01
C ALA A 80 20.30 -10.51 1.34
N ALA A 81 19.26 -10.10 2.09
CA ALA A 81 19.41 -9.59 3.45
C ALA A 81 20.07 -10.63 4.38
N GLY A 82 19.72 -11.92 4.24
CA GLY A 82 20.28 -12.99 5.06
C GLY A 82 21.78 -13.20 4.82
N LEU A 83 22.22 -13.16 3.57
CA LEU A 83 23.64 -13.23 3.22
C LEU A 83 24.42 -12.06 3.82
N LEU A 84 23.86 -10.84 3.77
CA LEU A 84 24.45 -9.66 4.40
C LEU A 84 24.46 -9.76 5.93
N ALA A 85 23.40 -10.31 6.52
CA ALA A 85 23.26 -10.43 7.97
C ALA A 85 24.30 -11.39 8.57
N MET A 86 24.69 -12.42 7.81
CA MET A 86 25.71 -13.39 8.20
C MET A 86 27.15 -12.94 7.87
N ASN A 87 27.33 -11.78 7.24
CA ASN A 87 28.68 -11.30 6.90
C ASN A 87 29.46 -11.04 8.20
N PRO A 88 30.70 -11.54 8.35
CA PRO A 88 31.51 -11.28 9.55
C PRO A 88 31.86 -9.80 9.73
N THR A 89 31.81 -9.01 8.66
CA THR A 89 32.08 -7.57 8.72
C THR A 89 30.78 -6.84 9.06
N PRO A 90 30.76 -5.98 10.09
CA PRO A 90 29.60 -5.16 10.39
C PRO A 90 29.27 -4.27 9.18
N PRO A 91 28.01 -4.22 8.75
CA PRO A 91 27.60 -3.36 7.65
C PRO A 91 27.74 -1.89 8.07
N LEU A 92 27.87 -1.00 7.07
CA LEU A 92 27.52 0.39 7.29
C LEU A 92 26.04 0.42 7.67
N SER A 93 25.73 0.86 8.89
CA SER A 93 24.37 0.89 9.41
C SER A 93 23.50 1.75 8.50
N GLU A 94 22.61 1.12 7.75
CA GLU A 94 21.57 1.84 7.03
C GLU A 94 20.46 2.15 8.03
N THR A 95 20.14 3.44 8.15
CA THR A 95 19.00 3.86 8.98
C THR A 95 17.72 3.33 8.36
N ALA A 96 17.07 2.37 9.02
CA ALA A 96 15.74 1.96 8.63
C ALA A 96 14.81 3.17 8.69
N LEU A 97 14.15 3.46 7.57
CA LEU A 97 13.07 4.44 7.53
C LEU A 97 11.88 3.86 8.30
N LEU A 98 11.84 4.13 9.59
CA LEU A 98 10.71 3.82 10.44
C LEU A 98 9.51 4.67 10.02
N ILE A 99 8.34 4.04 9.97
CA ILE A 99 7.08 4.75 9.75
C ILE A 99 6.83 5.59 11.00
N THR A 100 6.93 6.91 10.86
CA THR A 100 6.82 7.88 11.97
C THR A 100 5.37 8.27 12.24
N ASP A 101 4.56 8.30 11.20
CA ASP A 101 3.15 8.58 11.24
C ASP A 101 2.40 7.64 10.28
N TRP A 102 1.12 7.45 10.54
CA TRP A 102 0.21 6.99 9.51
C TRP A 102 -0.98 7.92 9.47
N VAL A 103 -1.32 8.35 8.26
CA VAL A 103 -2.54 9.14 8.04
C VAL A 103 -3.67 8.15 7.80
N PRO A 104 -4.75 8.16 8.60
CA PRO A 104 -5.92 7.36 8.31
C PRO A 104 -6.43 7.68 6.90
N GLY A 105 -6.72 6.64 6.11
CA GLY A 105 -7.30 6.81 4.79
C GLY A 105 -8.66 7.53 4.85
N PRO A 106 -9.22 7.96 3.70
CA PRO A 106 -10.53 8.60 3.64
C PRO A 106 -11.66 7.79 4.27
N ASP A 107 -11.52 6.46 4.29
CA ASP A 107 -12.46 5.51 4.89
C ASP A 107 -12.25 5.32 6.40
N ARG A 108 -11.19 5.91 6.97
CA ARG A 108 -10.75 5.77 8.37
C ARG A 108 -10.65 4.33 8.85
N ARG A 109 -10.47 3.38 7.93
CA ARG A 109 -10.35 1.96 8.29
C ARG A 109 -8.94 1.71 8.81
N ARG A 110 -8.84 0.85 9.82
CA ARG A 110 -7.54 0.31 10.24
C ARG A 110 -7.02 -0.59 9.12
N HIS A 111 -5.72 -0.53 8.84
CA HIS A 111 -5.09 -1.40 7.86
C HIS A 111 -5.03 -2.84 8.36
N THR A 112 -4.72 -3.00 9.64
CA THR A 112 -4.66 -4.29 10.33
C THR A 112 -5.41 -4.20 11.67
N HIS A 113 -6.03 -5.30 12.10
CA HIS A 113 -6.83 -5.31 13.33
C HIS A 113 -5.98 -5.02 14.58
N ASP A 114 -4.71 -5.40 14.52
CA ASP A 114 -3.67 -5.27 15.54
C ASP A 114 -2.89 -3.96 15.48
N ASP A 115 -3.19 -3.06 14.54
CA ASP A 115 -2.55 -1.73 14.50
C ASP A 115 -2.99 -0.91 15.73
N MET A 116 -2.03 -0.59 16.60
CA MET A 116 -2.22 0.32 17.74
C MET A 116 -1.26 1.49 17.65
N ALA A 117 -1.78 2.70 17.77
CA ALA A 117 -0.95 3.90 17.75
C ALA A 117 -0.17 3.96 19.06
N LEU A 118 1.16 3.95 18.97
CA LEU A 118 2.03 4.19 20.10
C LEU A 118 2.05 5.70 20.36
N VAL A 119 1.15 6.18 21.22
CA VAL A 119 0.97 7.62 21.51
C VAL A 119 2.16 8.19 22.29
N THR A 120 2.91 7.35 23.00
CA THR A 120 4.04 7.75 23.86
C THR A 120 5.41 7.50 23.23
N SER A 121 5.46 6.89 22.05
CA SER A 121 6.70 6.52 21.36
C SER A 121 6.75 7.18 20.00
N ASN A 122 7.95 7.41 19.48
CA ASN A 122 8.15 7.81 18.10
C ASN A 122 9.29 6.99 17.50
N ALA A 123 9.49 7.09 16.19
CA ALA A 123 10.54 6.36 15.49
C ALA A 123 11.95 6.56 16.10
N VAL A 124 12.19 7.70 16.76
CA VAL A 124 13.49 8.02 17.35
C VAL A 124 13.67 7.32 18.71
N THR A 125 12.63 7.25 19.55
CA THR A 125 12.70 6.62 20.88
C THR A 125 12.43 5.12 20.86
N LEU A 126 11.68 4.64 19.85
CA LEU A 126 11.24 3.25 19.73
C LEU A 126 12.40 2.24 19.82
N PRO A 127 13.57 2.43 19.16
CA PRO A 127 14.68 1.48 19.29
C PRO A 127 15.17 1.34 20.72
N GLY A 128 15.26 2.44 21.48
CA GLY A 128 15.65 2.39 22.90
C GLY A 128 14.61 1.71 23.78
N GLU A 129 13.32 1.96 23.52
CA GLU A 129 12.22 1.30 24.23
C GLU A 129 12.19 -0.21 23.97
N LEU A 130 12.42 -0.63 22.72
CA LEU A 130 12.51 -2.04 22.34
C LEU A 130 13.69 -2.74 23.03
N VAL A 131 14.87 -2.10 23.06
CA VAL A 131 16.03 -2.64 23.80
C VAL A 131 15.73 -2.79 25.28
N GLY A 132 15.06 -1.80 25.89
CA GLY A 132 14.66 -1.85 27.29
C GLY A 132 13.69 -2.99 27.62
N GLN A 133 12.85 -3.41 26.65
CA GLN A 133 11.90 -4.52 26.81
C GLN A 133 12.45 -5.88 26.37
N ALA A 134 13.54 -5.92 25.60
CA ALA A 134 14.09 -7.15 25.01
C ALA A 134 14.71 -8.13 26.03
N HIS A 135 14.81 -7.76 27.31
CA HIS A 135 15.39 -8.59 28.37
C HIS A 135 16.78 -9.14 28.01
N LEU A 136 17.65 -8.30 27.46
CA LEU A 136 18.98 -8.68 26.97
C LEU A 136 19.87 -9.34 28.04
N GLU A 137 19.57 -9.13 29.33
CA GLU A 137 20.21 -9.82 30.45
C GLU A 137 20.03 -11.34 30.45
N ARG A 138 19.02 -11.85 29.74
CA ARG A 138 18.75 -13.29 29.61
C ARG A 138 19.50 -13.94 28.45
N VAL A 139 20.08 -13.15 27.56
CA VAL A 139 20.94 -13.67 26.50
C VAL A 139 22.25 -14.09 27.16
N PRO A 140 22.66 -15.38 27.07
CA PRO A 140 23.90 -15.82 27.70
C PRO A 140 25.04 -14.94 27.23
N ALA A 141 25.88 -14.50 28.17
CA ALA A 141 27.04 -13.66 27.90
C ALA A 141 28.06 -14.43 27.05
N ALA A 142 27.81 -14.48 25.76
CA ALA A 142 28.81 -14.88 24.79
C ALA A 142 29.82 -13.72 24.72
N PRO A 143 31.11 -13.96 24.98
CA PRO A 143 32.12 -12.94 24.78
C PRO A 143 32.00 -12.44 23.33
N THR A 144 31.99 -11.12 23.16
CA THR A 144 31.92 -10.39 21.87
C THR A 144 30.59 -10.39 21.09
N ASN A 145 29.43 -10.63 21.71
CA ASN A 145 28.15 -10.48 21.01
C ASN A 145 27.72 -8.99 20.93
N ALA A 146 27.48 -8.46 19.73
CA ALA A 146 26.99 -7.10 19.50
C ALA A 146 25.64 -6.80 20.19
N LEU A 147 24.83 -7.83 20.46
CA LEU A 147 23.59 -7.68 21.25
C LEU A 147 23.87 -7.33 22.72
N SER A 148 25.00 -7.78 23.27
CA SER A 148 25.37 -7.47 24.67
C SER A 148 25.79 -6.00 24.83
N THR A 149 26.41 -5.40 23.81
CA THR A 149 26.78 -3.97 23.80
C THR A 149 25.59 -3.05 23.57
N LEU A 150 24.50 -3.56 22.98
CA LEU A 150 23.31 -2.79 22.65
C LEU A 150 22.58 -2.25 23.90
N LYS A 151 22.67 -2.98 25.03
CA LYS A 151 22.05 -2.58 26.30
C LYS A 151 22.62 -1.25 26.83
N ASP A 152 23.93 -1.07 26.69
CA ASP A 152 24.64 0.10 27.20
C ASP A 152 24.84 1.16 26.12
N SER A 153 24.27 0.96 24.93
CA SER A 153 24.40 1.89 23.80
C SER A 153 23.60 3.17 24.06
N PRO A 154 24.22 4.36 23.92
CA PRO A 154 23.51 5.63 23.93
C PRO A 154 22.68 5.85 22.66
N ASN A 155 22.93 5.08 21.60
CA ASN A 155 22.19 5.13 20.35
C ASN A 155 21.91 3.72 19.81
N PRO A 156 20.97 2.98 20.43
CA PRO A 156 20.66 1.62 20.03
C PRO A 156 20.15 1.55 18.59
N ALA A 157 19.57 2.62 18.04
CA ALA A 157 19.16 2.67 16.64
C ALA A 157 20.35 2.61 15.66
N GLY A 158 21.47 3.23 16.01
CA GLY A 158 22.71 3.18 15.21
C GLY A 158 23.46 1.86 15.36
N ASP A 159 23.39 1.27 16.54
CA ASP A 159 24.06 0.00 16.89
C ASP A 159 23.22 -1.23 16.55
N PHE A 160 21.91 -1.05 16.30
CA PHE A 160 21.10 -2.02 15.56
C PHE A 160 21.57 -2.01 14.12
N PHE A 161 22.56 -2.85 13.83
CA PHE A 161 23.00 -3.12 12.48
C PHE A 161 21.86 -3.81 11.74
N LEU A 162 21.11 -3.04 10.95
CA LEU A 162 20.14 -3.57 10.01
C LEU A 162 20.79 -3.67 8.64
N VAL A 163 20.54 -4.79 7.97
CA VAL A 163 20.92 -5.00 6.59
C VAL A 163 19.67 -5.03 5.74
N LYS A 164 19.73 -4.33 4.61
CA LYS A 164 18.66 -4.30 3.62
C LYS A 164 18.99 -5.23 2.47
N GLY A 165 18.08 -6.14 2.17
CA GLY A 165 18.08 -6.88 0.92
C GLY A 165 16.94 -6.39 0.04
N GLU A 166 17.22 -6.23 -1.24
CA GLU A 166 16.24 -5.76 -2.24
C GLU A 166 16.18 -6.73 -3.41
N ALA A 167 15.00 -6.83 -4.01
CA ALA A 167 14.81 -7.53 -5.27
C ALA A 167 13.65 -6.92 -6.04
N SER A 168 13.78 -6.88 -7.36
CA SER A 168 12.76 -6.42 -8.28
C SER A 168 12.44 -7.47 -9.34
N ALA A 169 11.23 -7.43 -9.87
CA ALA A 169 10.81 -8.24 -11.00
C ALA A 169 9.81 -7.49 -11.87
N SER A 170 10.02 -7.55 -13.18
CA SER A 170 9.09 -7.01 -14.16
C SER A 170 8.04 -8.07 -14.54
N VAL A 171 6.77 -7.77 -14.32
CA VAL A 171 5.65 -8.66 -14.64
C VAL A 171 4.93 -8.13 -15.89
N PRO A 172 4.87 -8.89 -16.99
CA PRO A 172 4.14 -8.46 -18.17
C PRO A 172 2.63 -8.36 -17.86
N ILE A 173 1.98 -7.33 -18.41
CA ILE A 173 0.53 -7.15 -18.31
C ILE A 173 -0.13 -7.76 -19.54
N LEU A 174 -1.15 -8.60 -19.34
CA LEU A 174 -1.95 -9.14 -20.43
C LEU A 174 -2.59 -8.01 -21.27
N PRO A 175 -2.60 -8.11 -22.61
CA PRO A 175 -3.11 -7.03 -23.47
C PRO A 175 -4.54 -6.57 -23.16
N ILE A 176 -5.39 -7.50 -22.72
CA ILE A 176 -6.78 -7.22 -22.32
C ILE A 176 -6.81 -6.32 -21.07
N ILE A 177 -5.98 -6.62 -20.06
CA ILE A 177 -5.89 -5.84 -18.82
C ILE A 177 -5.22 -4.49 -19.04
N ARG A 178 -4.20 -4.45 -19.90
CA ARG A 178 -3.51 -3.22 -20.30
C ARG A 178 -4.49 -2.17 -20.84
N ARG A 179 -5.47 -2.58 -21.64
CA ARG A 179 -6.47 -1.65 -22.18
C ARG A 179 -7.47 -1.14 -21.14
N LEU A 180 -7.67 -1.90 -20.06
CA LEU A 180 -8.70 -1.62 -19.06
C LEU A 180 -8.21 -0.80 -17.88
N VAL A 181 -6.99 -1.07 -17.39
CA VAL A 181 -6.55 -0.55 -16.08
C VAL A 181 -5.21 0.19 -16.15
N TYR A 182 -4.26 -0.26 -16.96
CA TYR A 182 -2.88 0.25 -16.96
C TYR A 182 -2.33 0.44 -18.37
N ALA A 183 -2.03 1.67 -18.78
CA ALA A 183 -1.47 1.95 -20.11
C ALA A 183 -0.05 1.39 -20.35
N HIS A 184 0.59 0.84 -19.30
CA HIS A 184 1.94 0.30 -19.34
C HIS A 184 1.96 -1.20 -19.72
N PRO A 185 3.00 -1.67 -20.43
CA PRO A 185 3.12 -3.08 -20.83
C PRO A 185 3.59 -4.01 -19.70
N THR A 186 4.19 -3.46 -18.65
CA THR A 186 4.77 -4.19 -17.52
C THR A 186 4.44 -3.50 -16.19
N LEU A 187 4.44 -4.26 -15.11
CA LEU A 187 4.41 -3.79 -13.73
C LEU A 187 5.72 -4.19 -13.06
N GLU A 188 6.43 -3.23 -12.49
CA GLU A 188 7.58 -3.50 -11.65
C GLU A 188 7.09 -3.85 -10.24
N VAL A 189 7.54 -5.00 -9.75
CA VAL A 189 7.30 -5.44 -8.37
C VAL A 189 8.62 -5.34 -7.64
N GLU A 190 8.69 -4.44 -6.68
CA GLU A 190 9.85 -4.25 -5.81
C GLU A 190 9.55 -4.79 -4.43
N SER A 191 10.52 -5.46 -3.82
CA SER A 191 10.46 -5.92 -2.45
C SER A 191 11.76 -5.59 -1.74
N ALA A 192 11.63 -5.08 -0.52
CA ALA A 192 12.75 -4.87 0.40
C ALA A 192 12.49 -5.67 1.68
N ALA A 193 13.55 -6.25 2.22
CA ALA A 193 13.54 -6.94 3.51
C ALA A 193 14.68 -6.41 4.37
N TRP A 194 14.37 -6.14 5.64
CA TRP A 194 15.35 -5.74 6.64
C TRP A 194 15.56 -6.89 7.62
N LEU A 195 16.82 -7.23 7.87
CA LEU A 195 17.21 -8.22 8.89
C LEU A 195 18.23 -7.62 9.84
N VAL A 196 18.27 -8.14 11.06
CA VAL A 196 19.33 -7.82 12.02
C VAL A 196 20.60 -8.51 11.57
N TRP A 197 21.71 -7.79 11.53
CA TRP A 197 23.03 -8.35 11.34
C TRP A 197 23.39 -9.21 12.54
N THR A 198 23.65 -10.50 12.29
CA THR A 198 23.97 -11.48 13.33
C THR A 198 25.45 -11.85 13.33
N GLY A 199 26.27 -11.34 12.40
CA GLY A 199 27.71 -11.63 12.34
C GLY A 199 28.03 -13.11 12.20
N GLY A 200 27.09 -13.91 11.70
CA GLY A 200 27.25 -15.37 11.57
C GLY A 200 26.93 -16.17 12.83
N ILE A 201 26.28 -15.59 13.84
CA ILE A 201 25.75 -16.34 14.99
C ILE A 201 24.62 -17.26 14.47
N TYR A 202 24.91 -18.55 14.32
CA TYR A 202 23.98 -19.66 14.11
C TYR A 202 24.41 -20.87 14.94
#